data_AF-A0A0G0TTZ7-F1
#
_entry.id   AF-A0A0G0TTZ7-F1
#
_cell.length_a   1.000
_cell.length_b   1.000
_cell.length_c   1.000
_cell.angle_alpha   90.00
_cell.angle_beta   90.00
_cell.angle_gamma   90.00
#
_symmetry.space_group_name_H-M   'P 1'
#
loop_
_entity.id
_entity.type
_entity.pdbx_description
1 polymer ?
#
loop_
_entity_poly.entity_id
_entity_poly.type
_entity_poly.pdbx_seq_one_letter_code
_entity_poly.pdbx_strand_id
1 'polypeptide(L)'
;MTTVTISLPEKIAKKLDQKAKDQGFATRSEFIRNLLRQNMQADFELEEFKPMQLEKIALDLAKTGKYSQNFIKSVTSGLKKSSAYAK
;
A
#
# COMPACT_ATOMS: atom_id res chain seq x y z
N MET A 1 -2.20 -8.71 10.75
CA MET A 1 -3.67 -8.51 10.66
C MET A 1 -4.18 -8.16 12.04
N THR A 2 -5.05 -7.16 12.13
CA THR A 2 -5.67 -6.75 13.40
C THR A 2 -7.15 -7.09 13.35
N THR A 3 -7.66 -7.72 14.40
CA THR A 3 -9.08 -8.09 14.51
C THR A 3 -9.81 -7.00 15.29
N VAL A 4 -10.94 -6.55 14.75
CA VAL A 4 -11.84 -5.59 15.40
C VAL A 4 -13.20 -6.25 15.58
N THR A 5 -13.72 -6.21 16.80
CA THR A 5 -15.06 -6.69 17.14
C THR A 5 -15.98 -5.50 17.33
N ILE A 6 -17.14 -5.53 16.67
CA ILE A 6 -18.14 -4.45 16.75
C ILE A 6 -19.51 -5.01 17.13
N SER A 7 -20.22 -4.28 17.97
CA SER A 7 -21.61 -4.58 18.33
C SER A 7 -22.54 -3.65 17.55
N LEU A 8 -23.54 -4.21 16.89
CA LEU A 8 -24.50 -3.46 16.08
C LEU A 8 -25.94 -3.83 16.49
N PRO A 9 -26.88 -2.87 16.49
CA PRO A 9 -28.30 -3.17 16.60
C PRO A 9 -28.76 -4.13 15.49
N GLU A 10 -29.67 -5.04 15.82
CA GLU A 10 -30.12 -6.12 14.92
C GLU A 10 -30.64 -5.57 13.57
N LYS A 11 -31.38 -4.46 13.61
CA LYS A 11 -31.90 -3.79 12.40
C LYS A 11 -30.77 -3.35 11.45
N ILE A 12 -29.65 -2.87 12.00
CA ILE A 12 -28.49 -2.45 11.21
C ILE A 12 -27.76 -3.69 10.67
N ALA A 13 -27.59 -4.74 11.49
CA ALA A 13 -26.98 -5.98 11.06
C ALA A 13 -27.74 -6.62 9.87
N LYS A 14 -29.08 -6.66 9.91
CA LYS A 14 -29.90 -7.16 8.79
C LYS A 14 -29.75 -6.31 7.53
N LYS A 15 -29.68 -4.99 7.67
CA LYS A 15 -29.47 -4.08 6.53
C LYS A 15 -28.07 -4.25 5.92
N LEU A 16 -27.06 -4.51 6.75
CA LEU A 16 -25.71 -4.81 6.32
C LEU A 16 -25.68 -6.10 5.47
N ASP A 17 -26.37 -7.15 5.91
CA ASP A 17 -26.45 -8.42 5.21
C ASP A 17 -27.07 -8.28 3.83
N GLN A 18 -28.18 -7.54 3.76
CA GLN A 18 -28.86 -7.29 2.49
C GLN A 18 -27.92 -6.54 1.54
N LYS A 19 -27.29 -5.44 2.00
CA LYS A 19 -26.35 -4.67 1.17
C LYS A 19 -25.14 -5.48 0.72
N ALA A 20 -24.57 -6.31 1.59
CA ALA A 20 -23.44 -7.16 1.24
C ALA A 20 -23.82 -8.12 0.11
N LYS A 21 -25.01 -8.71 0.18
CA LYS A 21 -25.55 -9.59 -0.87
C LYS A 21 -25.85 -8.84 -2.17
N ASP A 22 -26.50 -7.69 -2.08
CA ASP A 22 -26.87 -6.87 -3.26
C ASP A 22 -25.64 -6.42 -4.05
N GLN A 23 -24.51 -6.20 -3.37
CA GLN A 23 -23.25 -5.81 -3.99
C GLN A 23 -22.33 -7.00 -4.32
N GLY A 24 -22.78 -8.24 -4.12
CA GLY A 24 -22.05 -9.45 -4.51
C GLY A 24 -20.87 -9.82 -3.61
N PHE A 25 -20.83 -9.35 -2.36
CA PHE A 25 -19.79 -9.76 -1.40
C PHE A 25 -20.08 -11.14 -0.81
N ALA A 26 -19.04 -11.95 -0.65
CA ALA A 26 -19.18 -13.29 -0.09
C ALA A 26 -19.43 -13.29 1.43
N THR A 27 -18.94 -12.27 2.15
CA THR A 27 -19.10 -12.16 3.60
C THR A 27 -19.36 -10.72 4.08
N ARG A 28 -20.02 -10.59 5.24
CA ARG A 28 -20.19 -9.28 5.94
C ARG A 28 -18.85 -8.60 6.18
N SER A 29 -17.85 -9.39 6.57
CA SER A 29 -16.51 -8.89 6.89
C SER A 29 -15.81 -8.32 5.67
N GLU A 30 -15.98 -8.91 4.49
CA GLU A 30 -15.46 -8.33 3.25
C GLU A 30 -16.16 -7.04 2.88
N PHE A 31 -17.48 -7.01 2.99
CA PHE A 31 -18.25 -5.79 2.73
C PHE A 31 -17.82 -4.65 3.66
N ILE A 32 -17.71 -4.89 4.97
CA ILE A 32 -17.22 -3.90 5.94
C ILE A 32 -15.79 -3.47 5.60
N ARG A 33 -14.88 -4.41 5.30
CA ARG A 33 -13.51 -4.06 4.91
C ARG A 33 -13.47 -3.19 3.66
N ASN A 34 -14.32 -3.45 2.68
CA ASN A 34 -14.40 -2.64 1.47
C ASN A 34 -14.91 -1.22 1.78
N LEU A 35 -15.95 -1.09 2.62
CA LEU A 35 -16.41 0.21 3.08
C LEU A 35 -15.31 0.97 3.84
N LEU A 36 -14.61 0.31 4.74
CA LEU A 36 -13.49 0.93 5.47
C LEU A 36 -12.39 1.36 4.50
N ARG A 37 -12.05 0.57 3.47
CA ARG A 37 -11.09 0.99 2.45
C ARG A 37 -11.58 2.24 1.71
N GLN A 38 -12.83 2.29 1.29
CA GLN A 38 -13.36 3.44 0.55
C GLN A 38 -13.40 4.72 1.40
N ASN A 39 -13.64 4.60 2.71
CA ASN A 39 -13.79 5.76 3.60
C ASN A 39 -12.50 6.13 4.36
N MET A 40 -11.56 5.19 4.48
CA MET A 40 -10.30 5.36 5.23
C MET A 40 -9.06 5.26 4.35
N GLN A 41 -9.21 5.02 3.04
CA GLN A 41 -8.21 5.50 2.09
C GLN A 41 -8.26 7.02 2.16
N ALA A 42 -7.51 7.57 3.13
CA ALA A 42 -6.83 8.83 2.91
C ALA A 42 -6.19 8.70 1.53
N ASP A 43 -6.48 9.66 0.67
CA ASP A 43 -6.03 9.74 -0.70
C ASP A 43 -4.67 9.05 -0.84
N PHE A 44 -4.63 7.91 -1.53
CA PHE A 44 -3.37 7.50 -2.12
C PHE A 44 -3.12 8.54 -3.20
N GLU A 45 -2.61 9.71 -2.79
CA GLU A 45 -2.02 10.65 -3.71
C GLU A 45 -0.94 9.86 -4.43
N LEU A 46 -1.22 9.54 -5.70
CA LEU A 46 -0.22 8.98 -6.57
C LEU A 46 0.81 10.08 -6.75
N GLU A 47 1.82 10.07 -5.88
CA GLU A 47 2.95 10.97 -6.04
C GLU A 47 3.64 10.64 -7.36
N GLU A 48 3.80 11.64 -8.20
CA GLU A 48 4.58 11.51 -9.41
C GLU A 48 6.00 11.06 -9.03
N PHE A 49 6.45 9.96 -9.61
CA PHE A 49 7.80 9.47 -9.39
C PHE A 49 8.81 10.49 -9.95
N LYS A 50 9.52 11.17 -9.06
CA LYS A 50 10.60 12.11 -9.41
C LYS A 50 11.94 11.39 -9.25
N PRO A 51 12.67 11.10 -10.35
CA PRO A 51 13.94 10.40 -10.27
C PRO A 51 14.96 11.22 -9.47
N MET A 52 15.55 10.60 -8.46
CA MET A 52 16.58 11.21 -7.61
C MET A 52 17.98 10.84 -8.12
N GLN A 53 18.99 11.68 -7.90
CA GLN A 53 20.37 11.35 -8.31
C GLN A 53 20.82 10.02 -7.69
N LEU A 54 21.39 9.15 -8.52
CA LEU A 54 21.82 7.80 -8.11
C LEU A 54 22.85 7.82 -6.97
N GLU A 55 23.69 8.86 -6.92
CA GLU A 55 24.67 9.08 -5.86
C GLU A 55 23.99 9.31 -4.51
N LYS A 56 22.90 10.09 -4.51
CA LYS A 56 22.10 10.32 -3.30
C LYS A 56 21.40 9.05 -2.84
N ILE A 57 20.88 8.24 -3.77
CA ILE A 57 20.29 6.93 -3.46
C ILE A 57 21.34 6.00 -2.84
N ALA A 58 22.56 5.97 -3.38
CA ALA A 58 23.66 5.17 -2.84
C ALA A 58 24.02 5.60 -1.41
N LEU A 59 24.13 6.91 -1.18
CA LEU A 59 24.42 7.49 0.14
C LEU A 59 23.31 7.18 1.15
N ASP A 60 22.05 7.32 0.76
CA ASP A 60 20.92 7.08 1.66
C ASP A 60 20.80 5.60 2.01
N LEU A 61 21.04 4.69 1.06
CA LEU A 61 21.15 3.25 1.34
C LEU A 61 22.31 2.94 2.30
N ALA A 62 23.47 3.58 2.11
CA ALA A 62 24.62 3.40 3.00
C ALA A 62 24.35 3.90 4.42
N LYS A 63 23.68 5.06 4.57
CA LYS A 63 23.31 5.65 5.87
C LYS A 63 22.40 4.74 6.69
N THR A 64 21.60 3.87 6.05
CA THR A 64 20.75 2.93 6.80
C THR A 64 21.54 1.89 7.58
N GLY A 65 22.80 1.62 7.21
CA GLY A 65 23.63 0.56 7.81
C GLY A 65 23.12 -0.87 7.59
N LYS A 66 22.03 -1.06 6.85
CA LYS A 66 21.37 -2.36 6.64
C LYS A 66 21.91 -3.15 5.45
N TYR A 67 22.65 -2.48 4.56
CA TYR A 67 23.02 -3.03 3.26
C TYR A 67 24.54 -3.07 3.07
N SER A 68 25.03 -4.13 2.43
CA SER A 68 26.45 -4.24 2.07
C SER A 68 26.79 -3.33 0.89
N GLN A 69 28.06 -2.94 0.79
CA GLN A 69 28.55 -2.13 -0.33
C GLN A 69 28.32 -2.80 -1.69
N ASN A 70 28.43 -4.13 -1.75
CA ASN A 70 28.17 -4.89 -2.98
C ASN A 70 26.69 -4.83 -3.39
N PHE A 71 25.77 -4.88 -2.42
CA PHE A 71 24.35 -4.71 -2.67
C PHE A 71 24.03 -3.31 -3.19
N ILE A 72 24.55 -2.26 -2.55
CA ILE A 72 24.32 -0.87 -2.95
C ILE A 72 24.84 -0.63 -4.38
N LYS A 73 26.02 -1.16 -4.72
CA LYS A 73 26.57 -1.11 -6.09
C LYS A 73 25.71 -1.86 -7.10
N SER A 74 25.23 -3.05 -6.75
CA SER A 74 24.33 -3.83 -7.60
C SER A 74 23.04 -3.05 -7.91
N VAL A 75 22.37 -2.53 -6.88
CA VAL A 75 21.12 -1.75 -7.02
C VAL A 75 21.33 -0.51 -7.87
N THR A 76 22.36 0.30 -7.58
CA THR A 76 22.65 1.52 -8.34
C THR A 76 23.01 1.21 -9.79
N SER A 77 23.72 0.12 -10.06
CA SER A 77 24.02 -0.32 -11.43
C SER A 77 22.78 -0.79 -12.20
N GLY A 78 21.82 -1.44 -11.53
CA GLY A 78 20.56 -1.85 -12.11
C GLY A 78 19.67 -0.65 -12.42
N LEU A 79 19.60 0.31 -11.49
CA LEU A 79 18.87 1.55 -11.66
C LEU A 79 19.39 2.35 -12.86
N LYS A 80 20.72 2.43 -13.09
CA LYS A 80 21.30 3.07 -14.29
C LYS A 80 20.72 2.55 -15.61
N LYS A 81 20.33 1.28 -15.66
CA LYS A 81 19.79 0.64 -16.87
C LYS A 81 18.27 0.76 -16.99
N SER A 82 17.60 1.23 -15.94
CA SER A 82 16.14 1.39 -15.93
C SER A 82 15.72 2.57 -16.80
N SER A 83 14.60 2.46 -17.51
CA SER A 83 14.02 3.54 -18.33
C SER A 83 13.79 4.84 -17.57
N ALA A 84 13.60 4.77 -16.25
CA ALA A 84 13.43 5.92 -15.36
C ALA A 84 14.71 6.75 -15.16
N TYR A 85 15.89 6.15 -15.36
CA TYR A 85 17.20 6.75 -15.11
C TYR A 85 18.14 6.69 -16.32
N ALA A 86 17.79 5.91 -17.34
CA ALA A 86 18.47 5.84 -18.62
C ALA A 86 18.17 7.14 -19.38
N LYS A 87 18.97 8.17 -19.10
CA LYS A 87 19.16 9.33 -19.98
C LYS A 87 20.45 9.17 -20.75
#